data_AF-A0A016SIS0-F1
#
_entry.id   AF-A0A016SIS0-F1
#
_cell.length_a   1.000
_cell.length_b   1.000
_cell.length_c   1.000
_cell.angle_alpha   90.00
_cell.angle_beta   90.00
_cell.angle_gamma   90.00
#
_symmetry.space_group_name_H-M   'P 1'
#
loop_
_entity.id
_entity.type
_entity.pdbx_description
1 polymer ?
#
loop_
_entity_poly.entity_id
_entity_poly.type
_entity_poly.pdbx_seq_one_letter_code
_entity_poly.pdbx_strand_id
1 'polypeptide(L)'
;MATRLANTVISTARHNISEIYIVSDSEIALYWIKSSKKVPVFVKNQREKILTLKEQMEANGTKVNFYHVTTDHNPADAGTRGLTAEQINTHEWVRGPRWLEENPAIWPIKSIDATRGETEEIDIIVASNVQTPDETKKQESLIDLARFSKMDNALRVAARVGKTAYIWTQKANATKSLPIQLKNTFEFECTPEISASDISLAEKLLIIQEHRNIDVVALQRRYREKHVERDEQGIIRHKSRLQNAAIPHDTKSPIFIPHDSELSRLIMQKAHVENGHCGMDHTLSLVRQRFWIPLPAYVFKRYIKQCVTCKKYQGLPFGAPIMPPLPKDKVTVTRPFESTGCDFMGPFMSKTQEKIYVCLYTCLTTRAIHLEVSAKPDYRSVSQ
;
A
#
# COMPACT_ATOMS: atom_id res chain seq x y z
N MET A 1 -3.57 -15.31 -18.42
CA MET A 1 -4.87 -15.01 -19.07
C MET A 1 -5.33 -16.20 -19.90
N ALA A 2 -4.49 -16.71 -20.80
CA ALA A 2 -4.77 -17.90 -21.62
C ALA A 2 -5.34 -19.09 -20.84
N THR A 3 -4.77 -19.46 -19.68
CA THR A 3 -5.27 -20.57 -18.85
C THR A 3 -6.71 -20.39 -18.36
N ARG A 4 -7.12 -19.14 -18.06
CA ARG A 4 -8.51 -18.85 -17.68
C ARG A 4 -9.45 -18.96 -18.86
N LEU A 5 -9.04 -18.45 -20.02
CA LEU A 5 -9.80 -18.57 -21.25
C LEU A 5 -10.00 -20.04 -21.63
N ALA A 6 -8.94 -20.84 -21.58
CA ALA A 6 -8.99 -22.28 -21.83
C ALA A 6 -9.97 -22.99 -20.89
N ASN A 7 -9.92 -22.70 -19.59
CA ASN A 7 -10.85 -23.28 -18.62
C ASN A 7 -12.31 -22.87 -18.92
N THR A 8 -12.56 -21.61 -19.28
CA THR A 8 -13.89 -21.16 -19.69
C THR A 8 -14.36 -21.89 -20.96
N VAL A 9 -13.48 -22.04 -21.96
CA VAL A 9 -13.79 -22.75 -23.21
C VAL A 9 -14.14 -24.20 -22.92
N ILE A 10 -13.36 -24.92 -22.10
CA ILE A 10 -13.70 -26.30 -21.70
C ILE A 10 -15.07 -26.35 -21.00
N SER A 11 -15.34 -25.44 -20.07
CA SER A 11 -16.61 -25.45 -19.32
C SER A 11 -17.85 -25.16 -20.17
N THR A 12 -17.67 -24.59 -21.37
CA THR A 12 -18.77 -24.14 -22.25
C THR A 12 -18.84 -24.91 -23.57
N ALA A 13 -17.76 -25.57 -23.98
CA ALA A 13 -17.69 -26.33 -25.21
C ALA A 13 -18.61 -27.56 -25.13
N ARG A 14 -19.35 -27.81 -26.22
CA ARG A 14 -20.20 -29.01 -26.37
C ARG A 14 -19.41 -30.23 -26.86
N HIS A 15 -18.16 -30.02 -27.27
CA HIS A 15 -17.27 -31.05 -27.78
C HIS A 15 -16.24 -31.43 -26.71
N ASN A 16 -15.85 -32.71 -26.68
CA ASN A 16 -14.81 -33.16 -25.77
C ASN A 16 -13.44 -32.72 -26.30
N ILE A 17 -12.73 -31.89 -25.53
CA ILE A 17 -11.40 -31.39 -25.87
C ILE A 17 -10.37 -32.32 -25.24
N SER A 18 -9.62 -33.05 -26.06
CA SER A 18 -8.60 -34.00 -25.59
C SER A 18 -7.31 -33.33 -25.14
N GLU A 19 -6.87 -32.28 -25.82
CA GLU A 19 -5.59 -31.62 -25.56
C GLU A 19 -5.67 -30.10 -25.77
N ILE A 20 -4.96 -29.35 -24.92
CA ILE A 20 -4.87 -27.89 -24.95
C ILE A 20 -3.40 -27.46 -24.96
N TYR A 21 -3.11 -26.56 -25.90
CA TYR A 21 -1.80 -25.96 -26.10
C TYR A 21 -1.86 -24.52 -25.60
N ILE A 22 -1.20 -24.24 -24.47
CA ILE A 22 -1.03 -22.87 -23.97
C ILE A 22 0.33 -22.37 -24.41
N VAL A 23 0.33 -21.42 -25.34
CA VAL A 23 1.56 -20.88 -25.95
C VAL A 23 1.85 -19.48 -25.40
N SER A 24 3.10 -19.20 -25.05
CA SER A 24 3.57 -17.90 -24.60
C SER A 24 4.93 -17.58 -25.19
N ASP A 25 5.19 -16.31 -25.45
CA ASP A 25 6.48 -15.76 -25.89
C ASP A 25 7.42 -15.36 -24.75
N SER A 26 6.98 -15.54 -23.49
CA SER A 26 7.78 -15.21 -22.32
C SER A 26 8.44 -16.46 -21.75
N GLU A 27 9.70 -16.70 -22.12
CA GLU A 27 10.50 -17.80 -21.55
C GLU A 27 10.61 -17.68 -20.02
N ILE A 28 10.68 -16.46 -19.47
CA ILE A 28 10.72 -16.21 -18.03
C ILE A 28 9.41 -16.65 -17.35
N ALA A 29 8.25 -16.31 -17.93
CA ALA A 29 6.96 -16.71 -17.36
C ALA A 29 6.78 -18.23 -17.37
N LEU A 30 7.20 -18.88 -18.45
CA LEU A 30 7.21 -20.33 -18.57
C LEU A 30 8.19 -20.95 -17.56
N TYR A 31 9.40 -20.44 -17.45
CA TYR A 31 10.38 -20.91 -16.46
C TYR A 31 9.81 -20.85 -15.02
N TRP A 32 9.12 -19.78 -14.65
CA TRP A 32 8.48 -19.68 -13.33
C TRP A 32 7.37 -20.70 -13.10
N ILE A 33 6.62 -21.08 -14.13
CA ILE A 33 5.60 -22.13 -14.04
C ILE A 33 6.25 -23.48 -13.73
N LYS A 34 7.41 -23.77 -14.33
CA LYS A 34 8.18 -25.01 -14.12
C LYS A 34 9.02 -25.00 -12.84
N SER A 35 9.52 -23.84 -12.41
CA SER A 35 10.50 -23.72 -11.34
C SER A 35 9.88 -23.80 -9.94
N SER A 36 10.56 -24.51 -9.03
CA SER A 36 10.28 -24.54 -7.58
C SER A 36 10.94 -23.40 -6.80
N LYS A 37 11.68 -22.49 -7.47
CA LYS A 37 12.38 -21.38 -6.82
C LYS A 37 11.41 -20.43 -6.08
N LYS A 38 11.93 -19.76 -5.05
CA LYS A 38 11.23 -18.66 -4.37
C LYS A 38 11.08 -17.49 -5.35
N VAL A 39 9.84 -17.10 -5.63
CA VAL A 39 9.48 -15.99 -6.52
C VAL A 39 8.69 -14.93 -5.74
N PRO A 40 8.60 -13.68 -6.23
CA PRO A 40 7.80 -12.63 -5.59
C PRO A 40 6.37 -13.08 -5.31
N VAL A 41 5.75 -12.61 -4.21
CA VAL A 41 4.41 -13.06 -3.78
C VAL A 41 3.36 -12.98 -4.89
N PHE A 42 3.39 -11.92 -5.70
CA PHE A 42 2.49 -11.78 -6.84
C PHE A 42 2.68 -12.90 -7.89
N VAL A 43 3.94 -13.20 -8.24
CA VAL A 43 4.28 -14.26 -9.20
C VAL A 43 3.91 -15.63 -8.63
N LYS A 44 4.17 -15.86 -7.34
CA LYS A 44 3.77 -17.09 -6.63
C LYS A 44 2.25 -17.30 -6.71
N ASN A 45 1.47 -16.29 -6.34
CA ASN A 45 0.00 -16.36 -6.38
C ASN A 45 -0.52 -16.59 -7.81
N GLN A 46 0.15 -16.01 -8.81
CA GLN A 46 -0.24 -16.18 -10.21
C GLN A 46 0.12 -17.57 -10.74
N ARG A 47 1.29 -18.11 -10.36
CA ARG A 47 1.71 -19.49 -10.64
C ARG A 47 0.75 -20.49 -10.05
N GLU A 48 0.42 -20.35 -8.77
CA GLU A 48 -0.53 -21.23 -8.06
C GLU A 48 -1.88 -21.26 -8.78
N LYS A 49 -2.43 -20.10 -9.16
CA LYS A 49 -3.67 -20.03 -9.95
C LYS A 49 -3.58 -20.77 -11.28
N ILE A 50 -2.46 -20.64 -11.99
CA ILE A 50 -2.26 -21.32 -13.29
C ILE A 50 -2.21 -22.83 -13.09
N LEU A 51 -1.48 -23.30 -12.08
CA LEU A 51 -1.35 -24.73 -11.78
C LEU A 51 -2.67 -25.34 -11.30
N THR A 52 -3.42 -24.65 -10.41
CA THR A 52 -4.75 -25.09 -9.99
C THR A 52 -5.72 -25.21 -11.17
N LEU A 53 -5.72 -24.26 -12.10
CA LEU A 53 -6.55 -24.35 -13.31
C LEU A 53 -6.11 -25.51 -14.21
N LYS A 54 -4.79 -25.74 -14.35
CA LYS A 54 -4.27 -26.89 -15.08
C LYS A 54 -4.77 -28.20 -14.48
N GLU A 55 -4.62 -28.39 -13.18
CA GLU A 55 -5.07 -29.60 -12.47
C GLU A 55 -6.59 -29.82 -12.64
N GLN A 56 -7.39 -28.76 -12.58
CA GLN A 56 -8.84 -28.83 -12.83
C GLN A 56 -9.17 -29.30 -14.25
N MET A 57 -8.47 -28.79 -15.26
CA MET A 57 -8.68 -29.17 -16.66
C MET A 57 -8.22 -30.63 -16.90
N GLU A 58 -7.11 -31.04 -16.30
CA GLU A 58 -6.60 -32.41 -16.40
C GLU A 58 -7.48 -33.43 -15.66
N ALA A 59 -8.07 -33.05 -14.52
CA ALA A 59 -9.05 -33.87 -13.82
C ALA A 59 -10.32 -34.14 -14.65
N ASN A 60 -10.66 -33.24 -15.58
CA ASN A 60 -11.76 -33.40 -16.53
C ASN A 60 -11.37 -34.21 -17.78
N GLY A 61 -10.16 -34.79 -17.82
CA GLY A 61 -9.68 -35.64 -18.92
C GLY A 61 -9.04 -34.88 -20.08
N THR A 62 -8.79 -33.57 -19.93
CA THR A 62 -8.13 -32.75 -20.96
C THR A 62 -6.66 -32.52 -20.62
N LYS A 63 -5.76 -32.95 -21.49
CA LYS A 63 -4.31 -32.76 -21.30
C LYS A 63 -3.90 -31.31 -21.57
N VAL A 64 -3.14 -30.68 -20.66
CA VAL A 64 -2.75 -29.27 -20.79
C VAL A 64 -1.23 -29.11 -20.81
N ASN A 65 -0.73 -28.65 -21.95
CA ASN A 65 0.70 -28.45 -22.19
C ASN A 65 1.03 -26.97 -22.39
N PHE A 66 2.22 -26.57 -21.93
CA PHE A 66 2.75 -25.22 -22.10
C PHE A 66 3.89 -25.22 -23.11
N TYR A 67 3.88 -24.24 -24.01
CA TYR A 67 4.88 -24.09 -25.06
C TYR A 67 5.39 -22.66 -25.17
N HIS A 68 6.64 -22.53 -25.60
CA HIS A 68 7.25 -21.28 -25.99
C HIS A 68 7.10 -21.04 -27.50
N VAL A 69 6.78 -19.82 -27.90
CA VAL A 69 6.85 -19.34 -29.29
C VAL A 69 7.71 -18.09 -29.34
N THR A 70 8.49 -17.88 -30.40
CA THR A 70 9.25 -16.63 -30.53
C THR A 70 8.32 -15.42 -30.73
N THR A 71 8.77 -14.23 -30.32
CA THR A 71 8.00 -12.99 -30.43
C THR A 71 7.51 -12.72 -31.86
N ASP A 72 8.31 -13.09 -32.87
CA ASP A 72 7.95 -12.92 -34.30
C ASP A 72 6.75 -13.76 -34.75
N HIS A 73 6.43 -14.82 -34.00
CA HIS A 73 5.32 -15.73 -34.29
C HIS A 73 4.20 -15.64 -33.24
N ASN A 74 4.27 -14.65 -32.33
CA ASN A 74 3.23 -14.39 -31.34
C ASN A 74 2.19 -13.38 -31.88
N PRO A 75 0.98 -13.81 -32.27
CA PRO A 75 -0.04 -12.89 -32.78
C PRO A 75 -0.51 -11.89 -31.70
N ALA A 76 -0.34 -12.20 -30.41
CA ALA A 76 -0.82 -11.37 -29.30
C ALA A 76 -0.06 -10.05 -29.13
N ASP A 77 1.15 -9.96 -29.68
CA ASP A 77 1.92 -8.71 -29.67
C ASP A 77 1.22 -7.60 -30.44
N ALA A 78 0.51 -7.93 -31.52
CA ALA A 78 -0.26 -6.98 -32.29
C ALA A 78 -1.38 -6.30 -31.47
N GLY A 79 -1.97 -7.02 -30.51
CA GLY A 79 -2.96 -6.48 -29.60
C GLY A 79 -2.40 -5.48 -28.58
N THR A 80 -1.10 -5.52 -28.30
CA THR A 80 -0.43 -4.62 -27.33
C THR A 80 0.36 -3.49 -27.99
N ARG A 81 0.98 -3.74 -29.14
CA ARG A 81 1.77 -2.77 -29.92
C ARG A 81 0.92 -1.93 -30.87
N GLY A 82 -0.30 -2.38 -31.19
CA GLY A 82 -1.26 -1.69 -32.05
C GLY A 82 -1.08 -2.01 -33.53
N LEU A 83 -2.20 -2.05 -34.26
CA LEU A 83 -2.28 -2.22 -35.72
C LEU A 83 -3.13 -1.10 -36.32
N THR A 84 -2.87 -0.75 -37.58
CA THR A 84 -3.79 0.12 -38.34
C THR A 84 -5.06 -0.64 -38.75
N ALA A 85 -6.13 0.10 -39.08
CA ALA A 85 -7.40 -0.48 -39.51
C ALA A 85 -7.30 -1.32 -40.80
N GLU A 86 -6.34 -1.03 -41.67
CA GLU A 86 -6.09 -1.84 -42.88
C GLU A 86 -5.32 -3.12 -42.55
N GLN A 87 -4.36 -3.04 -41.63
CA GLN A 87 -3.53 -4.17 -41.21
C GLN A 87 -4.32 -5.22 -40.42
N ILE A 88 -5.27 -4.82 -39.57
CA ILE A 88 -5.99 -5.74 -38.68
C ILE A 88 -6.79 -6.82 -39.43
N ASN A 89 -7.36 -6.49 -40.60
CA ASN A 89 -8.20 -7.41 -41.39
C ASN A 89 -7.41 -8.57 -42.01
N THR A 90 -6.10 -8.38 -42.19
CA THR A 90 -5.20 -9.38 -42.80
C THR A 90 -4.22 -9.99 -41.79
N HIS A 91 -4.14 -9.45 -40.57
CA HIS A 91 -3.21 -9.90 -39.54
C HIS A 91 -3.61 -11.24 -38.92
N GLU A 92 -2.58 -12.00 -38.49
CA GLU A 92 -2.70 -13.29 -37.78
C GLU A 92 -3.44 -13.19 -36.43
N TRP A 93 -3.66 -11.98 -35.92
CA TRP A 93 -4.41 -11.77 -34.67
C TRP A 93 -5.90 -12.08 -34.84
N VAL A 94 -6.45 -11.77 -36.03
CA VAL A 94 -7.86 -12.01 -36.35
C VAL A 94 -8.04 -13.34 -37.07
N ARG A 95 -7.14 -13.67 -38.01
CA ARG A 95 -7.26 -14.89 -38.83
C ARG A 95 -6.68 -16.14 -38.17
N GLY A 96 -5.90 -15.97 -37.11
CA GLY A 96 -5.06 -17.01 -36.54
C GLY A 96 -3.68 -17.07 -37.21
N PRO A 97 -2.65 -17.56 -36.51
CA PRO A 97 -1.34 -17.79 -37.10
C PRO A 97 -1.37 -18.85 -38.20
N ARG A 98 -0.67 -18.59 -39.31
CA ARG A 98 -0.65 -19.52 -40.46
C ARG A 98 -0.07 -20.88 -40.10
N TRP A 99 0.88 -20.90 -39.18
CA TRP A 99 1.51 -22.15 -38.75
C TRP A 99 0.52 -23.11 -38.06
N LEU A 100 -0.67 -22.68 -37.63
CA LEU A 100 -1.72 -23.60 -37.14
C LEU A 100 -2.36 -24.44 -38.24
N GLU A 101 -2.29 -23.99 -39.51
CA GLU A 101 -2.79 -24.74 -40.67
C GLU A 101 -1.80 -25.83 -41.11
N GLU A 102 -0.54 -25.69 -40.69
CA GLU A 102 0.54 -26.61 -40.96
C GLU A 102 0.50 -27.83 -40.03
N ASN A 103 1.26 -28.88 -40.39
CA ASN A 103 1.36 -30.09 -39.57
C ASN A 103 1.89 -29.74 -38.15
N PRO A 104 1.27 -30.23 -37.06
CA PRO A 104 1.73 -30.00 -35.69
C PRO A 104 3.20 -30.31 -35.41
N ALA A 105 3.80 -31.22 -36.18
CA ALA A 105 5.23 -31.55 -36.07
C ALA A 105 6.17 -30.43 -36.51
N ILE A 106 5.72 -29.47 -37.32
CA ILE A 106 6.52 -28.34 -37.84
C ILE A 106 6.12 -27.00 -37.22
N TRP A 107 5.26 -26.99 -36.20
CA TRP A 107 4.90 -25.76 -35.52
C TRP A 107 6.12 -25.10 -34.87
N PRO A 108 6.26 -23.76 -34.93
CA PRO A 108 7.40 -23.02 -34.37
C PRO A 108 7.30 -22.88 -32.85
N ILE A 109 6.84 -23.93 -32.16
CA ILE A 109 6.65 -23.96 -30.72
C ILE A 109 7.60 -24.97 -30.07
N LYS A 110 8.18 -24.59 -28.93
CA LYS A 110 9.09 -25.44 -28.16
C LYS A 110 8.44 -25.82 -26.85
N SER A 111 8.51 -27.10 -26.48
CA SER A 111 8.05 -27.53 -25.14
C SER A 111 8.79 -26.75 -24.07
N ILE A 112 8.08 -26.38 -23.01
CA ILE A 112 8.65 -25.79 -21.79
C ILE A 112 9.78 -26.62 -21.18
N ASP A 113 9.84 -27.92 -21.49
CA ASP A 113 10.90 -28.82 -21.05
C ASP A 113 12.19 -28.70 -21.86
N ALA A 114 12.11 -28.23 -23.11
CA ALA A 114 13.24 -28.02 -23.99
C ALA A 114 13.93 -26.65 -23.77
N THR A 115 13.32 -25.75 -22.98
CA THR A 115 13.90 -24.47 -22.62
C THR A 115 15.09 -24.69 -21.68
N ARG A 116 16.32 -24.67 -22.22
CA ARG A 116 17.56 -24.72 -21.44
C ARG A 116 17.69 -23.42 -20.66
N GLY A 117 17.65 -23.52 -19.34
CA GLY A 117 18.01 -22.41 -18.44
C GLY A 117 19.54 -22.30 -18.39
N GLU A 118 20.16 -21.75 -19.42
CA GLU A 118 21.57 -21.35 -19.39
C GLU A 118 21.68 -19.83 -19.47
N THR A 119 22.31 -19.28 -18.43
CA THR A 119 22.87 -17.90 -18.29
C THR A 119 21.86 -16.75 -18.40
N GLU A 120 21.68 -15.86 -17.43
CA GLU A 120 22.48 -15.44 -16.27
C GLU A 120 21.63 -15.57 -15.00
N GLU A 121 22.22 -15.36 -13.84
CA GLU A 121 21.50 -14.97 -12.62
C GLU A 121 20.66 -13.70 -12.89
N ILE A 122 19.51 -13.85 -13.56
CA ILE A 122 18.41 -12.93 -13.34
C ILE A 122 17.76 -13.41 -12.05
N ASP A 123 18.52 -13.19 -10.99
CA ASP A 123 18.02 -13.04 -9.67
C ASP A 123 16.99 -11.91 -9.81
N ILE A 124 15.73 -12.27 -9.99
CA ILE A 124 14.59 -11.36 -9.83
C ILE A 124 14.48 -11.18 -8.32
N ILE A 125 15.53 -10.56 -7.79
CA ILE A 125 15.52 -9.80 -6.56
C ILE A 125 14.34 -8.88 -6.80
N VAL A 126 13.31 -9.04 -5.97
CA VAL A 126 12.53 -7.88 -5.56
C VAL A 126 13.56 -6.97 -4.92
N ALA A 127 14.27 -6.23 -5.75
CA ALA A 127 15.24 -5.26 -5.32
C ALA A 127 14.37 -4.09 -4.82
N SER A 128 13.83 -4.25 -3.60
CA SER A 128 14.25 -3.33 -2.56
C SER A 128 15.72 -3.06 -2.84
N ASN A 129 16.07 -1.87 -3.28
CA ASN A 129 17.45 -1.47 -3.48
C ASN A 129 18.17 -1.62 -2.14
N VAL A 130 18.58 -2.82 -1.81
CA VAL A 130 19.78 -3.10 -1.08
C VAL A 130 20.72 -3.51 -2.19
N GLN A 131 21.24 -2.51 -2.89
CA GLN A 131 22.67 -2.56 -3.15
C GLN A 131 23.26 -2.96 -1.79
N THR A 132 23.88 -4.12 -1.68
CA THR A 132 25.06 -4.18 -0.83
C THR A 132 26.04 -3.29 -1.58
N PRO A 133 26.28 -2.04 -1.15
CA PRO A 133 27.51 -1.43 -1.58
C PRO A 133 28.56 -2.36 -0.97
N ASP A 134 29.36 -2.98 -1.83
CA ASP A 134 30.80 -3.02 -1.62
C ASP A 134 31.19 -1.94 -0.61
N GLU A 135 31.67 -2.31 0.59
CA GLU A 135 31.69 -1.57 1.86
C GLU A 135 31.99 -0.05 1.79
N THR A 136 31.19 0.74 1.08
CA THR A 136 31.19 2.17 1.13
C THR A 136 30.39 2.43 2.39
N LYS A 137 31.11 2.51 3.51
CA LYS A 137 30.63 3.01 4.81
C LYS A 137 29.43 3.90 4.55
N LYS A 138 28.22 3.40 4.82
CA LYS A 138 26.98 4.16 4.64
C LYS A 138 27.19 5.39 5.52
N GLN A 139 27.57 6.52 4.91
CA GLN A 139 27.98 7.68 5.70
C GLN A 139 26.80 8.02 6.60
N GLU A 140 27.07 8.03 7.91
CA GLU A 140 26.03 8.27 8.90
C GLU A 140 25.28 9.55 8.53
N SER A 141 23.95 9.46 8.51
CA SER A 141 23.11 10.63 8.34
C SER A 141 23.46 11.64 9.43
N LEU A 142 23.73 12.89 9.04
CA LEU A 142 24.03 13.98 9.97
C LEU A 142 22.93 14.09 11.05
N ILE A 143 21.68 13.87 10.64
CA ILE A 143 20.51 13.91 11.50
C ILE A 143 19.68 12.65 11.27
N ASP A 144 19.54 11.85 12.32
CA ASP A 144 18.66 10.68 12.36
C ASP A 144 17.19 11.15 12.53
N LEU A 145 16.44 11.12 11.43
CA LEU A 145 15.06 11.56 11.39
C LEU A 145 14.10 10.65 12.18
N ALA A 146 14.48 9.41 12.48
CA ALA A 146 13.62 8.46 13.21
C ALA A 146 13.37 8.89 14.66
N ARG A 147 14.23 9.76 15.20
CA ARG A 147 14.12 10.32 16.55
C ARG A 147 13.02 11.39 16.66
N PHE A 148 12.49 11.87 15.55
CA PHE A 148 11.56 12.99 15.54
C PHE A 148 10.13 12.54 15.29
N SER A 149 9.24 12.96 16.18
CA SER A 149 7.79 12.76 16.04
C SER A 149 7.11 13.88 15.23
N LYS A 150 7.78 15.02 15.01
CA LYS A 150 7.25 16.19 14.30
C LYS A 150 8.32 16.79 13.39
N MET A 151 7.91 17.17 12.18
CA MET A 151 8.79 17.79 11.20
C MET A 151 9.40 19.10 11.71
N ASP A 152 8.64 19.95 12.38
CA ASP A 152 9.15 21.26 12.84
C ASP A 152 10.28 21.13 13.87
N ASN A 153 10.25 20.07 14.68
CA ASN A 153 11.35 19.78 15.61
C ASN A 153 12.60 19.33 14.86
N ALA A 154 12.44 18.48 13.84
CA ALA A 154 13.55 18.07 12.98
C ALA A 154 14.16 19.28 12.25
N LEU A 155 13.34 20.18 11.70
CA LEU A 155 13.78 21.41 11.05
C LEU A 155 14.51 22.35 12.01
N ARG A 156 14.02 22.54 13.24
CA ARG A 156 14.70 23.37 14.25
C ARG A 156 16.06 22.80 14.66
N VAL A 157 16.16 21.48 14.83
CA VAL A 157 17.44 20.83 15.14
C VAL A 157 18.38 20.94 13.94
N ALA A 158 17.89 20.69 12.73
CA ALA A 158 18.67 20.83 11.50
C ALA A 158 19.16 22.26 11.28
N ALA A 159 18.34 23.27 11.57
CA ALA A 159 18.74 24.67 11.56
C ALA A 159 19.87 24.93 12.57
N ARG A 160 19.73 24.49 13.83
CA ARG A 160 20.78 24.67 14.85
C ARG A 160 22.10 24.00 14.44
N VAL A 161 22.04 22.78 13.91
CA VAL A 161 23.23 22.06 13.41
C VAL A 161 23.84 22.80 12.22
N GLY A 162 23.03 23.27 11.28
CA GLY A 162 23.48 24.07 10.13
C GLY A 162 24.17 25.38 10.56
N LYS A 163 23.54 26.16 11.45
CA LYS A 163 24.09 27.42 11.99
C LYS A 163 25.41 27.17 12.74
N THR A 164 25.45 26.18 13.62
CA THR A 164 26.67 25.87 14.39
C THR A 164 27.81 25.44 13.48
N ALA A 165 27.54 24.57 12.50
CA ALA A 165 28.52 24.18 11.50
C ALA A 165 29.03 25.40 10.69
N TYR A 166 28.13 26.27 10.23
CA TYR A 166 28.47 27.47 9.49
C TYR A 166 29.37 28.42 10.31
N ILE A 167 28.97 28.74 11.54
CA ILE A 167 29.76 29.60 12.45
C ILE A 167 31.13 28.97 12.74
N TRP A 168 31.20 27.67 13.00
CA TRP A 168 32.46 26.98 13.25
C TRP A 168 33.38 26.97 12.04
N THR A 169 32.83 26.81 10.82
CA THR A 169 33.64 26.91 9.60
C THR A 169 34.20 28.30 9.39
N GLN A 170 33.41 29.36 9.62
CA GLN A 170 33.92 30.72 9.55
C GLN A 170 35.04 30.99 10.57
N LYS A 171 34.84 30.58 11.83
CA LYS A 171 35.86 30.71 12.88
C LYS A 171 37.13 29.92 12.55
N ALA A 172 36.99 28.69 12.07
CA ALA A 172 38.13 27.86 11.67
C ALA A 172 38.88 28.44 10.47
N ASN A 173 38.17 29.01 9.48
CA ASN A 173 38.76 29.64 8.30
C ASN A 173 39.47 30.95 8.63
N ALA A 174 39.08 31.65 9.69
CA ALA A 174 39.80 32.82 10.18
C ALA A 174 41.19 32.47 10.76
N THR A 175 41.39 31.22 11.22
CA THR A 175 42.64 30.79 11.87
C THR A 175 43.50 29.88 10.99
N LYS A 176 42.91 29.17 10.02
CA LYS A 176 43.62 28.19 9.18
C LYS A 176 44.09 28.79 7.85
N SER A 177 45.31 28.43 7.44
CA SER A 177 45.88 28.82 6.14
C SER A 177 45.16 28.16 4.95
N LEU A 178 44.47 27.04 5.16
CA LEU A 178 43.64 26.37 4.15
C LEU A 178 42.16 26.53 4.54
N PRO A 179 41.34 27.23 3.74
CA PRO A 179 39.94 27.44 4.05
C PRO A 179 39.14 26.13 3.88
N ILE A 180 38.38 25.79 4.91
CA ILE A 180 37.35 24.75 4.88
C ILE A 180 36.16 25.29 4.08
N GLN A 181 35.95 24.74 2.89
CA GLN A 181 34.76 25.02 2.09
C GLN A 181 33.71 23.94 2.33
N LEU A 182 32.51 24.36 2.73
CA LEU A 182 31.35 23.48 2.78
C LEU A 182 30.87 23.24 1.35
N LYS A 183 30.70 21.96 0.97
CA LYS A 183 30.22 21.58 -0.39
C LYS A 183 28.88 22.21 -0.75
N ASN A 184 28.02 22.45 0.23
CA ASN A 184 26.75 23.12 0.06
C ASN A 184 26.76 24.38 0.93
N THR A 185 27.10 25.51 0.31
CA THR A 185 27.16 26.82 0.96
C THR A 185 25.75 27.33 1.23
N PHE A 186 25.14 26.87 2.32
CA PHE A 186 23.98 27.54 2.88
C PHE A 186 24.48 28.63 3.80
N GLU A 187 24.26 29.88 3.41
CA GLU A 187 24.57 31.06 4.21
C GLU A 187 23.54 31.17 5.34
N PHE A 188 23.84 30.53 6.45
CA PHE A 188 23.06 30.70 7.67
C PHE A 188 23.33 32.07 8.28
N GLU A 189 22.32 32.70 8.88
CA GLU A 189 22.54 33.91 9.65
C GLU A 189 23.41 33.60 10.87
N CYS A 190 24.37 34.45 11.24
CA CYS A 190 25.20 34.24 12.43
C CYS A 190 24.51 34.65 13.75
N THR A 191 23.19 34.84 13.73
CA THR A 191 22.36 35.20 14.87
C THR A 191 22.03 33.98 15.74
N PRO A 192 21.78 34.16 17.05
CA PRO A 192 21.40 33.06 17.94
C PRO A 192 19.94 32.61 17.73
N GLU A 193 19.03 33.48 17.29
CA GLU A 193 17.65 33.09 16.99
C GLU A 193 17.56 32.27 15.70
N ILE A 194 16.53 31.42 15.57
CA ILE A 194 16.27 30.67 14.33
C ILE A 194 15.28 31.48 13.50
N SER A 195 15.71 31.97 12.33
CA SER A 195 14.87 32.70 11.39
C SER A 195 14.08 31.76 10.48
N ALA A 196 13.09 32.30 9.76
CA ALA A 196 12.35 31.53 8.75
C ALA A 196 13.26 31.11 7.57
N SER A 197 14.27 31.91 7.27
CA SER A 197 15.31 31.58 6.29
C SER A 197 16.09 30.35 6.75
N ASP A 198 16.51 30.31 8.02
CA ASP A 198 17.23 29.15 8.58
C ASP A 198 16.41 27.86 8.50
N ILE A 199 15.09 27.92 8.74
CA ILE A 199 14.19 26.77 8.60
C ILE A 199 14.11 26.29 7.15
N SER A 200 14.07 27.23 6.20
CA SER A 200 14.03 26.91 4.77
C SER A 200 15.33 26.26 4.30
N LEU A 201 16.47 26.74 4.78
CA LEU A 201 17.79 26.14 4.54
C LEU A 201 17.90 24.76 5.19
N ALA A 202 17.36 24.61 6.40
CA ALA A 202 17.30 23.33 7.11
C ALA A 202 16.46 22.28 6.36
N GLU A 203 15.32 22.67 5.77
CA GLU A 203 14.51 21.80 4.91
C GLU A 203 15.34 21.28 3.73
N LYS A 204 16.06 22.18 3.03
CA LYS A 204 16.97 21.81 1.94
C LYS A 204 18.09 20.88 2.38
N LEU A 205 18.70 21.14 3.55
CA LEU A 205 19.73 20.27 4.12
C LEU A 205 19.24 18.84 4.34
N LEU A 206 18.05 18.68 4.93
CA LEU A 206 17.46 17.36 5.16
C LEU A 206 17.15 16.63 3.83
N ILE A 207 16.66 17.35 2.83
CA ILE A 207 16.41 16.80 1.49
C ILE A 207 17.71 16.33 0.84
N ILE A 208 18.76 17.14 0.88
CA ILE A 208 20.05 16.78 0.28
C ILE A 208 20.69 15.60 1.03
N GLN A 209 20.53 15.52 2.35
CA GLN A 209 20.95 14.35 3.13
C GLN A 209 20.29 13.08 2.59
N GLU A 210 18.97 13.11 2.32
CA GLU A 210 18.25 11.97 1.75
C GLU A 210 18.71 11.64 0.33
N HIS A 211 19.10 12.64 -0.47
CA HIS A 211 19.52 12.46 -1.87
C HIS A 211 20.98 12.02 -2.04
N ARG A 212 21.78 12.06 -0.97
CA ARG A 212 23.24 11.84 -1.02
C ARG A 212 23.63 10.52 -1.69
N ASN A 213 22.90 9.45 -1.40
CA ASN A 213 23.17 8.10 -1.89
C ASN A 213 22.21 7.66 -3.01
N ILE A 214 21.56 8.61 -3.66
CA ILE A 214 20.59 8.31 -4.73
C ILE A 214 21.25 8.55 -6.08
N ASP A 215 21.41 7.46 -6.83
CA ASP A 215 21.80 7.51 -8.23
C ASP A 215 20.63 7.98 -9.11
N VAL A 216 20.83 9.11 -9.79
CA VAL A 216 19.85 9.73 -10.68
C VAL A 216 19.61 8.88 -11.91
N VAL A 217 20.63 8.19 -12.43
CA VAL A 217 20.52 7.35 -13.62
C VAL A 217 19.67 6.13 -13.33
N ALA A 218 19.94 5.43 -12.22
CA ALA A 218 19.09 4.35 -11.73
C ALA A 218 17.65 4.82 -11.46
N LEU A 219 17.48 6.02 -10.90
CA LEU A 219 16.16 6.58 -10.63
C LEU A 219 15.38 6.90 -11.91
N GLN A 220 16.04 7.48 -12.92
CA GLN A 220 15.48 7.73 -14.25
C GLN A 220 15.09 6.42 -14.96
N ARG A 221 15.91 5.36 -14.83
CA ARG A 221 15.59 4.04 -15.40
C ARG A 221 14.33 3.42 -14.76
N ARG A 222 14.11 3.69 -13.47
CA ARG A 222 12.93 3.22 -12.71
C ARG A 222 11.66 3.98 -13.09
N TYR A 223 11.75 5.29 -13.32
CA TYR A 223 10.61 6.15 -13.65
C TYR A 223 10.81 6.79 -15.03
N ARG A 224 10.73 5.98 -16.09
CA ARG A 224 11.06 6.41 -17.46
C ARG A 224 10.12 7.50 -17.99
N GLU A 225 8.88 7.50 -17.51
CA GLU A 225 7.85 8.48 -17.83
C GLU A 225 8.06 9.84 -17.15
N LYS A 226 9.02 9.90 -16.22
CA LYS A 226 9.37 11.08 -15.43
C LYS A 226 10.72 11.60 -15.93
N HIS A 227 10.82 12.90 -16.18
CA HIS A 227 12.10 13.55 -16.44
C HIS A 227 12.75 13.92 -15.10
N VAL A 228 13.62 13.05 -14.60
CA VAL A 228 14.33 13.20 -13.32
C VAL A 228 15.66 13.91 -13.56
N GLU A 229 15.91 14.97 -12.80
CA GLU A 229 17.15 15.74 -12.87
C GLU A 229 17.58 16.23 -11.49
N ARG A 230 18.87 16.55 -11.33
CA ARG A 230 19.34 17.33 -10.19
C ARG A 230 19.34 18.80 -10.57
N ASP A 231 18.74 19.63 -9.73
CA ASP A 231 18.77 21.08 -9.90
C ASP A 231 20.14 21.67 -9.54
N GLU A 232 20.29 22.98 -9.76
CA GLU A 232 21.51 23.74 -9.44
C GLU A 232 21.88 23.69 -7.95
N GLN A 233 20.91 23.38 -7.07
CA GLN A 233 21.08 23.24 -5.63
C GLN A 233 21.42 21.80 -5.22
N GLY A 234 21.56 20.88 -6.18
CA GLY A 234 21.86 19.47 -5.97
C GLY A 234 20.66 18.63 -5.51
N ILE A 235 19.45 19.18 -5.56
CA ILE A 235 18.21 18.51 -5.17
C ILE A 235 17.64 17.77 -6.37
N ILE A 236 17.26 16.50 -6.16
CA ILE A 236 16.62 15.68 -7.19
C ILE A 236 15.16 16.11 -7.34
N ARG A 237 14.77 16.46 -8.57
CA ARG A 237 13.42 16.90 -8.94
C ARG A 237 12.92 16.16 -10.18
N HIS A 238 11.62 16.27 -10.43
CA HIS A 238 11.00 15.80 -11.66
C HIS A 238 10.35 16.95 -12.43
N LYS A 239 10.71 17.14 -13.70
CA LYS A 239 10.07 18.12 -14.60
C LYS A 239 8.67 17.66 -15.03
N SER A 240 7.63 18.30 -14.51
CA SER A 240 6.25 18.07 -14.95
C SER A 240 5.94 18.72 -16.31
N ARG A 241 4.77 18.44 -16.87
CA ARG A 241 4.25 19.11 -18.08
C ARG A 241 3.78 20.55 -17.83
N LEU A 242 3.78 21.01 -16.58
CA LEU A 242 3.26 22.32 -16.18
C LEU A 242 4.35 23.40 -16.13
N GLN A 243 5.46 23.26 -16.87
CA GLN A 243 6.58 24.22 -16.82
C GLN A 243 6.15 25.65 -17.18
N ASN A 244 5.21 25.79 -18.12
CA ASN A 244 4.74 27.08 -18.60
C ASN A 244 3.58 27.67 -17.77
N ALA A 245 3.06 26.95 -16.77
CA ALA A 245 1.96 27.44 -15.95
C ALA A 245 2.41 28.54 -14.98
N ALA A 246 1.51 29.46 -14.60
CA ALA A 246 1.77 30.49 -13.59
C ALA A 246 1.61 29.94 -12.16
N ILE A 247 2.40 28.91 -11.81
CA ILE A 247 2.36 28.22 -10.51
C ILE A 247 3.76 28.20 -9.86
N PRO A 248 3.87 27.94 -8.54
CA PRO A 248 5.16 27.88 -7.85
C PRO A 248 6.11 26.86 -8.48
N HIS A 249 7.42 27.15 -8.43
CA HIS A 249 8.44 26.29 -9.02
C HIS A 249 8.42 24.86 -8.44
N ASP A 250 8.23 24.72 -7.13
CA ASP A 250 8.10 23.40 -6.47
C ASP A 250 6.91 22.60 -7.00
N THR A 251 5.87 23.25 -7.54
CA THR A 251 4.73 22.56 -8.16
C THR A 251 5.01 22.18 -9.60
N LYS A 252 5.76 23.01 -10.34
CA LYS A 252 6.22 22.70 -11.70
C LYS A 252 7.20 21.54 -11.71
N SER A 253 8.12 21.55 -10.75
CA SER A 253 9.20 20.58 -10.64
C SER A 253 9.29 20.04 -9.21
N PRO A 254 8.38 19.12 -8.82
CA PRO A 254 8.33 18.60 -7.47
C PRO A 254 9.60 17.87 -7.05
N ILE A 255 9.92 18.01 -5.77
CA ILE A 255 11.11 17.45 -5.13
C ILE A 255 10.91 15.96 -4.92
N PHE A 256 11.82 15.14 -5.42
CA PHE A 256 11.77 13.70 -5.21
C PHE A 256 12.00 13.37 -3.74
N ILE A 257 11.20 12.49 -3.15
CA ILE A 257 11.44 11.98 -1.79
C ILE A 257 11.21 10.46 -1.80
N PRO A 258 12.17 9.64 -1.34
CA PRO A 258 11.95 8.19 -1.25
C PRO A 258 10.77 7.85 -0.35
N HIS A 259 9.92 6.92 -0.78
CA HIS A 259 8.73 6.51 -0.03
C HIS A 259 9.03 5.75 1.28
N ASP A 260 10.21 5.14 1.35
CA ASP A 260 10.69 4.43 2.53
C ASP A 260 11.49 5.33 3.49
N SER A 261 11.72 6.60 3.13
CA SER A 261 12.44 7.51 4.02
C SER A 261 11.57 7.99 5.17
N GLU A 262 12.20 8.29 6.30
CA GLU A 262 11.52 8.87 7.44
C GLU A 262 11.10 10.32 7.17
N LEU A 263 11.82 11.02 6.28
CA LEU A 263 11.43 12.33 5.79
C LEU A 263 10.04 12.29 5.13
N SER A 264 9.74 11.25 4.33
CA SER A 264 8.42 11.09 3.71
C SER A 264 7.29 10.95 4.75
N ARG A 265 7.55 10.24 5.86
CA ARG A 265 6.60 10.10 6.97
C ARG A 265 6.36 11.45 7.64
N LEU A 266 7.42 12.20 7.92
CA LEU A 266 7.33 13.52 8.56
C LEU A 266 6.59 14.55 7.68
N ILE A 267 6.83 14.55 6.36
CA ILE A 267 6.13 15.41 5.40
C ILE A 267 4.63 15.07 5.39
N MET A 268 4.28 13.78 5.26
CA MET A 268 2.88 13.34 5.28
C MET A 268 2.18 13.71 6.59
N GLN A 269 2.86 13.50 7.71
CA GLN A 269 2.33 13.84 9.02
C GLN A 269 2.05 15.33 9.16
N LYS A 270 3.00 16.18 8.74
CA LYS A 270 2.85 17.64 8.80
C LYS A 270 1.64 18.09 7.98
N ALA A 271 1.58 17.68 6.70
CA ALA A 271 0.47 18.03 5.81
C ALA A 271 -0.89 17.56 6.37
N HIS A 272 -0.96 16.35 6.92
CA HIS A 272 -2.19 15.82 7.50
C HIS A 272 -2.65 16.58 8.75
N VAL A 273 -1.73 16.90 9.67
CA VAL A 273 -2.06 17.58 10.94
C VAL A 273 -2.40 19.05 10.72
N GLU A 274 -1.63 19.77 9.88
CA GLU A 274 -1.86 21.19 9.60
C GLU A 274 -3.21 21.43 8.89
N ASN A 275 -3.68 20.45 8.13
CA ASN A 275 -4.94 20.52 7.39
C ASN A 275 -6.08 19.76 8.10
N GLY A 276 -6.06 19.76 9.44
CA GLY A 276 -7.20 19.31 10.25
C GLY A 276 -7.53 17.83 10.14
N HIS A 277 -6.52 16.96 10.00
CA HIS A 277 -6.70 15.51 9.88
C HIS A 277 -7.55 15.09 8.67
N CYS A 278 -7.45 15.85 7.57
CA CYS A 278 -8.15 15.58 6.32
C CYS A 278 -7.86 14.18 5.74
N GLY A 279 -8.76 13.73 4.87
CA GLY A 279 -8.66 12.43 4.20
C GLY A 279 -7.40 12.28 3.35
N MET A 280 -7.16 11.04 2.92
CA MET A 280 -5.98 10.66 2.14
C MET A 280 -5.82 11.53 0.89
N ASP A 281 -6.82 11.59 0.01
CA ASP A 281 -6.69 12.27 -1.28
C ASP A 281 -6.41 13.77 -1.14
N HIS A 282 -7.00 14.41 -0.13
CA HIS A 282 -6.72 15.81 0.19
C HIS A 282 -5.28 16.01 0.67
N THR A 283 -4.83 15.18 1.62
CA THR A 283 -3.44 15.21 2.10
C THR A 283 -2.46 14.98 0.95
N LEU A 284 -2.74 14.00 0.09
CA LEU A 284 -1.89 13.68 -1.06
C LEU A 284 -1.86 14.81 -2.09
N SER A 285 -2.99 15.50 -2.32
CA SER A 285 -3.05 16.67 -3.19
C SER A 285 -2.12 17.78 -2.69
N LEU A 286 -2.17 18.10 -1.40
CA LEU A 286 -1.32 19.10 -0.77
C LEU A 286 0.17 18.73 -0.89
N VAL A 287 0.52 17.48 -0.61
CA VAL A 287 1.93 17.06 -0.71
C VAL A 287 2.43 17.10 -2.16
N ARG A 288 1.59 16.75 -3.15
CA ARG A 288 1.94 16.81 -4.58
C ARG A 288 2.24 18.22 -5.08
N GLN A 289 1.81 19.27 -4.37
CA GLN A 289 2.14 20.65 -4.74
C GLN A 289 3.63 20.96 -4.60
N ARG A 290 4.38 20.19 -3.81
CA ARG A 290 5.82 20.42 -3.59
C ARG A 290 6.69 19.18 -3.75
N PHE A 291 6.16 18.00 -3.43
CA PHE A 291 6.93 16.76 -3.34
C PHE A 291 6.39 15.68 -4.27
N TRP A 292 7.32 14.98 -4.92
CA TRP A 292 7.09 13.74 -5.62
C TRP A 292 7.58 12.57 -4.74
N ILE A 293 6.64 12.03 -3.96
CA ILE A 293 6.83 10.77 -3.21
C ILE A 293 6.24 9.63 -4.05
N PRO A 294 7.03 8.61 -4.44
CA PRO A 294 6.48 7.41 -5.06
C PRO A 294 5.50 6.69 -4.13
N LEU A 295 4.47 6.04 -4.67
CA LEU A 295 3.50 5.28 -3.86
C LEU A 295 2.97 6.08 -2.63
N PRO A 296 2.54 7.34 -2.79
CA PRO A 296 2.29 8.21 -1.64
C PRO A 296 1.10 7.73 -0.79
N ALA A 297 0.14 7.02 -1.40
CA ALA A 297 -0.96 6.36 -0.71
C ALA A 297 -0.48 5.25 0.26
N TYR A 298 0.59 4.53 -0.09
CA TYR A 298 1.18 3.53 0.79
C TYR A 298 1.79 4.18 2.03
N VAL A 299 2.56 5.26 1.84
CA VAL A 299 3.15 6.04 2.93
C VAL A 299 2.06 6.60 3.85
N PHE A 300 1.00 7.18 3.27
CA PHE A 300 -0.13 7.71 4.04
C PHE A 300 -0.85 6.62 4.83
N LYS A 301 -1.16 5.46 4.22
CA LYS A 301 -1.81 4.34 4.90
C LYS A 301 -0.96 3.76 6.03
N ARG A 302 0.37 3.78 5.90
CA ARG A 302 1.28 3.40 6.98
C ARG A 302 1.23 4.41 8.13
N TYR A 303 1.26 5.70 7.81
CA TYR A 303 1.22 6.80 8.77
C TYR A 303 -0.13 6.90 9.51
N ILE A 304 -1.27 6.83 8.81
CA ILE A 304 -2.60 7.07 9.40
C ILE A 304 -2.93 6.04 10.50
N LYS A 305 -2.42 4.80 10.36
CA LYS A 305 -2.50 3.75 11.39
C LYS A 305 -1.75 4.09 12.67
N GLN A 306 -0.94 5.15 12.70
CA GLN A 306 -0.23 5.64 13.88
C GLN A 306 -0.86 6.95 14.41
N CYS A 307 -1.72 7.60 13.63
CA CYS A 307 -2.35 8.86 14.00
C CYS A 307 -3.41 8.66 15.09
N VAL A 308 -3.10 9.08 16.32
CA VAL A 308 -3.96 8.90 17.50
C VAL A 308 -5.29 9.65 17.35
N THR A 309 -5.26 10.87 16.80
CA THR A 309 -6.47 11.68 16.58
C THR A 309 -7.44 10.94 15.66
N CYS A 310 -6.99 10.50 14.48
CA CYS A 310 -7.84 9.75 13.56
C CYS A 310 -8.33 8.43 14.14
N LYS A 311 -7.50 7.72 14.92
CA LYS A 311 -7.96 6.51 15.64
C LYS A 311 -9.08 6.78 16.62
N LYS A 312 -9.04 7.91 17.34
CA LYS A 312 -10.09 8.28 18.30
C LYS A 312 -11.40 8.64 17.59
N TYR A 313 -11.33 9.39 16.49
CA TYR A 313 -12.53 9.85 15.78
C TYR A 313 -13.13 8.81 14.82
N GLN A 314 -12.30 8.01 14.15
CA GLN A 314 -12.72 6.99 13.18
C GLN A 314 -12.70 5.57 13.75
N GLY A 315 -12.23 5.39 14.99
CA GLY A 315 -12.21 4.11 15.65
C GLY A 315 -13.64 3.59 15.79
N LEU A 316 -13.91 2.43 15.19
CA LEU A 316 -15.15 1.73 15.44
C LEU A 316 -15.22 1.36 16.93
N PRO A 317 -16.43 1.37 17.53
CA PRO A 317 -16.60 0.82 18.86
C PRO A 317 -16.10 -0.62 18.88
N PHE A 318 -15.67 -1.09 20.05
CA PHE A 318 -15.37 -2.51 20.24
C PHE A 318 -16.57 -3.31 19.72
N GLY A 319 -16.32 -4.19 18.75
CA GLY A 319 -17.38 -4.97 18.13
C GLY A 319 -18.14 -5.71 19.22
N ALA A 320 -19.48 -5.67 19.16
CA ALA A 320 -20.28 -6.42 20.12
C ALA A 320 -19.78 -7.87 20.11
N PRO A 321 -19.50 -8.47 21.28
CA PRO A 321 -19.11 -9.87 21.33
C PRO A 321 -20.21 -10.69 20.67
N ILE A 322 -19.84 -11.86 20.13
CA ILE A 322 -20.82 -12.81 19.58
C ILE A 322 -21.87 -13.04 20.67
N MET A 323 -23.13 -12.69 20.38
CA MET A 323 -24.20 -12.86 21.35
C MET A 323 -24.30 -14.34 21.71
N PRO A 324 -24.27 -14.70 23.01
CA PRO A 324 -24.42 -16.09 23.41
C PRO A 324 -25.80 -16.61 22.98
N PRO A 325 -25.95 -17.93 22.77
CA PRO A 325 -27.27 -18.52 22.57
C PRO A 325 -28.20 -18.16 23.73
N LEU A 326 -29.48 -17.90 23.42
CA LEU A 326 -30.47 -17.57 24.44
C LEU A 326 -30.56 -18.70 25.49
N PRO A 327 -30.71 -18.38 26.79
CA PRO A 327 -30.94 -19.39 27.82
C PRO A 327 -32.12 -20.28 27.47
N LYS A 328 -32.05 -21.58 27.83
CA LYS A 328 -33.13 -22.55 27.60
C LYS A 328 -34.47 -22.03 28.12
N ASP A 329 -34.47 -21.43 29.30
CA ASP A 329 -35.65 -20.88 29.97
C ASP A 329 -36.39 -19.79 29.18
N LYS A 330 -35.75 -19.16 28.18
CA LYS A 330 -36.37 -18.19 27.28
C LYS A 330 -36.97 -18.80 26.01
N VAL A 331 -36.56 -20.02 25.64
CA VAL A 331 -36.89 -20.64 24.35
C VAL A 331 -37.66 -21.95 24.48
N THR A 332 -37.64 -22.60 25.64
CA THR A 332 -38.43 -23.80 25.91
C THR A 332 -39.83 -23.45 26.39
N VAL A 333 -40.83 -24.12 25.83
CA VAL A 333 -42.22 -24.02 26.31
C VAL A 333 -42.35 -24.75 27.64
N THR A 334 -42.61 -24.02 28.70
CA THR A 334 -42.82 -24.52 30.07
C THR A 334 -44.24 -24.22 30.58
N ARG A 335 -44.60 -24.65 31.79
CA ARG A 335 -45.89 -24.28 32.38
C ARG A 335 -45.94 -22.77 32.67
N PRO A 336 -47.14 -22.14 32.71
CA PRO A 336 -47.26 -20.73 33.07
C PRO A 336 -46.57 -20.44 34.42
N PHE A 337 -45.77 -19.36 34.45
CA PHE A 337 -44.96 -18.91 35.60
C PHE A 337 -43.86 -19.88 36.08
N GLU A 338 -43.54 -20.93 35.33
CA GLU A 338 -42.39 -21.81 35.63
C GLU A 338 -41.05 -21.09 35.39
N SER A 339 -40.98 -20.28 34.34
CA SER A 339 -39.85 -19.37 34.07
C SER A 339 -40.36 -17.93 34.06
N THR A 340 -39.95 -17.12 35.03
CA THR A 340 -40.39 -15.73 35.19
C THR A 340 -39.21 -14.75 35.09
N GLY A 341 -39.41 -13.69 34.32
CA GLY A 341 -38.55 -12.51 34.39
C GLY A 341 -39.07 -11.58 35.48
N CYS A 342 -38.17 -11.11 36.35
CA CYS A 342 -38.46 -10.16 37.41
C CYS A 342 -37.75 -8.85 37.09
N ASP A 343 -38.49 -7.75 37.08
CA ASP A 343 -37.94 -6.40 36.91
C ASP A 343 -38.68 -5.41 37.83
N PHE A 344 -38.10 -4.24 38.08
CA PHE A 344 -38.74 -3.19 38.86
C PHE A 344 -38.98 -1.96 38.02
N MET A 345 -40.19 -1.42 38.08
CA MET A 345 -40.54 -0.13 37.51
C MET A 345 -40.72 0.89 38.63
N GLY A 346 -40.09 2.05 38.48
CA GLY A 346 -40.20 3.16 39.43
C GLY A 346 -38.94 4.02 39.49
N PRO A 347 -38.83 4.87 40.51
CA PRO A 347 -39.80 5.09 41.59
C PRO A 347 -41.03 5.89 41.13
N PHE A 348 -42.20 5.54 41.65
CA PHE A 348 -43.42 6.35 41.59
C PHE A 348 -43.71 6.99 42.96
N MET A 349 -44.52 8.04 42.98
CA MET A 349 -44.96 8.69 44.23
C MET A 349 -46.36 8.22 44.61
N SER A 350 -46.51 7.73 45.83
CA SER A 350 -47.82 7.38 46.40
C SER A 350 -48.63 8.64 46.74
N LYS A 351 -49.91 8.45 47.06
CA LYS A 351 -50.76 9.53 47.61
C LYS A 351 -50.27 10.06 48.97
N THR A 352 -49.47 9.27 49.69
CA THR A 352 -48.82 9.62 50.97
C THR A 352 -47.44 10.29 50.80
N GLN A 353 -47.05 10.62 49.57
CA GLN A 353 -45.72 11.14 49.20
C GLN A 353 -44.55 10.19 49.49
N GLU A 354 -44.81 8.88 49.51
CA GLU A 354 -43.78 7.86 49.68
C GLU A 354 -43.34 7.31 48.32
N LYS A 355 -42.05 6.95 48.20
CA LYS A 355 -41.53 6.28 47.00
C LYS A 355 -42.01 4.84 46.97
N ILE A 356 -42.74 4.49 45.93
CA ILE A 356 -43.21 3.13 45.67
C ILE A 356 -42.59 2.61 44.38
N TYR A 357 -42.36 1.30 44.33
CA TYR A 357 -41.88 0.57 43.17
C TYR A 357 -42.93 -0.48 42.81
N VAL A 358 -43.00 -0.82 41.53
CA VAL A 358 -43.83 -1.93 41.05
C VAL A 358 -42.89 -3.03 40.62
N CYS A 359 -42.97 -4.19 41.29
CA CYS A 359 -42.31 -5.40 40.85
C CYS A 359 -43.12 -6.03 39.71
N LEU A 360 -42.46 -6.31 38.59
CA LEU A 360 -43.05 -6.92 37.40
C LEU A 360 -42.56 -8.34 37.29
N TYR A 361 -43.48 -9.30 37.43
CA TYR A 361 -43.23 -10.69 37.09
C TYR A 361 -43.83 -10.96 35.73
N THR A 362 -42.98 -11.17 34.73
CA THR A 362 -43.41 -11.54 33.38
C THR A 362 -43.13 -13.02 33.15
N CYS A 363 -44.16 -13.81 32.88
CA CYS A 363 -43.98 -15.19 32.45
C CYS A 363 -43.24 -15.21 31.11
N LEU A 364 -42.11 -15.91 31.03
CA LEU A 364 -41.30 -15.99 29.80
C LEU A 364 -42.01 -16.78 28.69
N THR A 365 -42.86 -17.74 29.08
CA THR A 365 -43.62 -18.59 28.15
C THR A 365 -44.87 -17.92 27.59
N THR A 366 -45.79 -17.45 28.44
CA THR A 366 -47.08 -16.88 28.02
C THR A 366 -47.09 -15.37 27.86
N ARG A 367 -46.04 -14.67 28.33
CA ARG A 367 -45.98 -13.21 28.44
C ARG A 367 -47.04 -12.60 29.36
N ALA A 368 -47.69 -13.41 30.20
CA ALA A 368 -48.57 -12.90 31.26
C ALA A 368 -47.76 -12.08 32.28
N ILE A 369 -48.33 -10.96 32.74
CA ILE A 369 -47.68 -10.03 33.66
C ILE A 369 -48.45 -10.03 34.99
N HIS A 370 -47.73 -10.21 36.08
CA HIS A 370 -48.20 -9.98 37.44
C HIS A 370 -47.48 -8.78 38.04
N LEU A 371 -48.21 -7.88 38.69
CA LEU A 371 -47.69 -6.62 39.24
C LEU A 371 -47.90 -6.61 40.74
N GLU A 372 -46.84 -6.31 41.48
CA GLU A 372 -46.86 -6.21 42.94
C GLU A 372 -46.26 -4.88 43.39
N VAL A 373 -46.86 -4.23 44.39
CA VAL A 373 -46.38 -2.95 44.91
C VAL A 373 -45.36 -3.21 46.02
N SER A 374 -44.16 -2.64 45.92
CA SER A 374 -43.10 -2.72 46.92
C SER A 374 -42.63 -1.34 47.37
N ALA A 375 -42.30 -1.20 48.66
CA ALA A 375 -41.70 0.01 49.21
C ALA A 375 -40.20 0.15 48.86
N LYS A 376 -39.53 -0.94 48.44
CA LYS A 376 -38.10 -0.97 48.13
C LYS A 376 -37.81 -1.82 46.88
N PRO A 377 -36.85 -1.44 46.04
CA PRO A 377 -36.40 -2.26 44.92
C PRO A 377 -35.38 -3.29 45.41
N ASP A 378 -35.81 -4.16 46.33
CA ASP A 378 -34.97 -5.23 46.89
C ASP A 378 -35.54 -6.59 46.44
N TYR A 379 -34.66 -7.44 45.92
CA TYR A 379 -34.99 -8.80 45.49
C TYR A 379 -35.25 -9.75 46.67
N ARG A 380 -34.96 -9.32 47.91
CA ARG A 380 -35.16 -10.13 49.13
C ARG A 380 -36.54 -9.99 49.78
N SER A 381 -37.31 -8.95 49.45
CA SER A 381 -38.66 -8.75 50.00
C SER A 381 -39.75 -9.54 49.28
N VAL A 382 -39.39 -10.31 48.25
CA VAL A 382 -40.27 -10.93 47.25
C VAL A 382 -40.56 -12.43 47.55
N SER A 383 -39.95 -12.98 48.60
CA SER A 383 -40.08 -14.39 48.99
C SER A 383 -40.91 -14.58 50.26
N GLN A 384 -42.21 -14.31 50.18
CA GLN A 384 -43.23 -14.83 51.11
C GLN A 384 -44.47 -15.28 50.37
#